data_AF-A0A565C5N4-F1
#
_entry.id   AF-A0A565C5N4-F1
#
_cell.length_a   1.000
_cell.length_b   1.000
_cell.length_c   1.000
_cell.angle_alpha   90.00
_cell.angle_beta   90.00
_cell.angle_gamma   90.00
#
_symmetry.space_group_name_H-M   'P 1'
#
loop_
_entity.id
_entity.type
_entity.pdbx_description
1 polymer ?
#
loop_
_entity_poly.entity_id
_entity_poly.type
_entity_poly.pdbx_seq_one_letter_code
_entity_poly.pdbx_strand_id
1 'polypeptide(L)'
;MYYNQSGPLLPLLCNPFNHDLTDRPCSPGELDLNNATQAWNSFVCQVSSNGTCATTGRLTPVLYGQMASCVTISTGLIRDAPFLVQLQDCSYAKQTFRDITSDHCPGLQRYGYWVYVGLAILSTAVMLSLMFWIIYGRERRHRKQALPEYAESKEIVRVNF
;
A
#
# COMPACT_ATOMS: atom_id res chain seq x y z
N MET A 1 16.09 -4.84 -43.99
CA MET A 1 15.29 -6.07 -43.84
C MET A 1 14.15 -6.03 -44.85
N TYR A 2 14.03 -7.04 -45.71
CA TYR A 2 12.94 -7.16 -46.69
C TYR A 2 11.85 -8.07 -46.10
N TYR A 3 10.66 -7.52 -45.85
CA TYR A 3 9.52 -8.29 -45.33
C TYR A 3 8.58 -8.59 -46.49
N ASN A 4 8.55 -9.84 -46.94
CA ASN A 4 7.56 -10.28 -47.92
C ASN A 4 6.21 -10.45 -47.20
N GLN A 5 5.29 -9.49 -47.39
CA GLN A 5 3.97 -9.45 -46.75
C GLN A 5 2.86 -9.85 -47.71
N SER A 6 3.07 -10.91 -48.49
CA SER A 6 2.07 -11.43 -49.43
C SER A 6 0.93 -12.11 -48.66
N GLY A 7 0.06 -11.31 -48.01
CA GLY A 7 -1.05 -11.80 -47.20
C GLY A 7 -2.06 -10.71 -46.85
N PRO A 8 -3.30 -11.08 -46.51
CA PRO A 8 -4.34 -10.15 -46.12
C PRO A 8 -3.94 -9.31 -44.89
N LEU A 9 -4.58 -8.14 -44.75
CA LEU A 9 -4.40 -7.28 -43.58
C LEU A 9 -4.79 -8.04 -42.31
N LEU A 10 -3.92 -7.96 -41.30
CA LEU A 10 -4.25 -8.48 -39.98
C LEU A 10 -5.42 -7.66 -39.42
N PRO A 11 -6.41 -8.31 -38.79
CA PRO A 11 -7.44 -7.60 -38.04
C PRO A 11 -6.83 -6.82 -36.88
N LEU A 12 -7.41 -5.66 -36.58
CA LEU A 12 -6.97 -4.81 -35.47
C LEU A 12 -7.30 -5.50 -34.14
N LEU A 13 -6.36 -5.50 -33.19
CA LEU A 13 -6.63 -5.97 -31.84
C LEU A 13 -7.50 -4.93 -31.12
N CYS A 14 -8.57 -5.38 -30.47
CA CYS A 14 -9.45 -4.54 -29.67
C CYS A 14 -8.69 -3.96 -28.47
N ASN A 15 -8.89 -2.67 -28.22
CA ASN A 15 -8.51 -2.07 -26.94
C ASN A 15 -9.73 -2.13 -26.00
N PRO A 16 -9.65 -2.86 -24.87
CA PRO A 16 -10.77 -2.97 -23.92
C PRO A 16 -11.06 -1.67 -23.16
N PHE A 17 -10.18 -0.67 -23.25
CA PHE A 17 -10.33 0.60 -22.54
C PHE A 17 -10.46 1.79 -23.49
N ASN A 18 -11.29 2.76 -23.10
CA ASN A 18 -11.31 4.09 -23.69
C ASN A 18 -10.09 4.93 -23.25
N HIS A 19 -9.94 6.10 -23.85
CA HIS A 19 -8.88 7.07 -23.47
C HIS A 19 -8.97 7.53 -22.00
N ASP A 20 -10.16 7.46 -21.40
CA ASP A 20 -10.44 7.76 -20.00
C ASP A 20 -10.36 6.52 -19.09
N LEU A 21 -9.81 5.40 -19.60
CA LEU A 21 -9.68 4.11 -18.91
C LEU A 21 -11.01 3.44 -18.54
N THR A 22 -12.13 3.90 -19.08
CA THR A 22 -13.43 3.21 -18.91
C THR A 22 -13.52 1.98 -19.81
N ASP A 23 -14.25 0.96 -19.35
CA ASP A 23 -14.48 -0.25 -20.13
C ASP A 23 -15.23 0.06 -21.43
N ARG A 24 -14.71 -0.44 -22.55
CA ARG A 24 -15.28 -0.27 -23.89
C ARG A 24 -15.55 -1.63 -24.54
N PRO A 25 -16.75 -1.85 -25.10
CA PRO A 25 -16.98 -3.00 -25.96
C PRO A 25 -16.23 -2.86 -27.30
N CYS A 26 -15.64 -3.96 -27.77
CA CYS A 26 -14.93 -4.01 -29.05
C CYS A 26 -15.84 -3.64 -30.22
N SER A 27 -15.32 -2.85 -31.16
CA SER A 27 -16.08 -2.44 -32.34
C SER A 27 -16.14 -3.55 -33.40
N PRO A 28 -17.15 -3.56 -34.28
CA PRO A 28 -17.26 -4.56 -35.35
C PRO A 28 -16.01 -4.54 -36.24
N GLY A 29 -15.32 -5.68 -36.35
CA GLY A 29 -14.06 -5.82 -37.10
C GLY A 29 -12.79 -5.75 -36.25
N GLU A 30 -12.89 -5.38 -34.98
CA GLU A 30 -11.83 -5.55 -34.00
C GLU A 30 -11.85 -6.99 -33.44
N LEU A 31 -10.67 -7.50 -33.12
CA LEU A 31 -10.47 -8.84 -32.61
C LEU A 31 -10.30 -8.78 -31.09
N ASP A 32 -11.15 -9.52 -30.37
CA ASP A 32 -11.05 -9.67 -28.92
C ASP A 32 -9.73 -10.34 -28.52
N LEU A 33 -9.12 -9.89 -27.42
CA LEU A 33 -7.84 -10.45 -26.95
C LEU A 33 -7.91 -11.96 -26.70
N ASN A 34 -9.04 -12.49 -26.21
CA ASN A 34 -9.17 -13.92 -25.93
C ASN A 34 -9.18 -14.77 -27.21
N ASN A 35 -9.72 -14.23 -28.30
CA ASN A 35 -9.83 -14.92 -29.58
C ASN A 35 -8.67 -14.60 -30.54
N ALA A 36 -7.79 -13.69 -30.14
CA ALA A 36 -6.79 -13.13 -31.05
C ALA A 36 -5.76 -14.16 -31.54
N THR A 37 -5.29 -15.02 -30.64
CA THR A 37 -4.33 -16.09 -30.96
C THR A 37 -4.91 -17.08 -31.96
N GLN A 38 -6.16 -17.48 -31.77
CA GLN A 38 -6.85 -18.41 -32.67
C GLN A 38 -7.06 -17.80 -34.07
N ALA A 39 -7.49 -16.54 -34.14
CA ALA A 39 -7.72 -15.87 -35.40
C ALA A 39 -6.42 -15.56 -36.16
N TRP A 40 -5.32 -15.23 -35.49
CA TRP A 40 -4.04 -14.99 -36.17
C TRP A 40 -3.36 -16.25 -36.70
N ASN A 41 -3.71 -17.42 -36.18
CA ASN A 41 -3.13 -18.69 -36.62
C ASN A 41 -3.35 -18.94 -38.13
N SER A 42 -4.48 -18.49 -38.70
CA SER A 42 -4.75 -18.61 -40.14
C SER A 42 -3.93 -17.65 -41.03
N PHE A 43 -3.20 -16.70 -40.44
CA PHE A 43 -2.38 -15.72 -41.14
C PHE A 43 -0.87 -16.04 -41.06
N VAL A 44 -0.51 -17.14 -40.39
CA VAL A 44 0.87 -17.62 -40.26
C VAL A 44 1.32 -18.26 -41.57
N CYS A 45 2.44 -17.78 -42.09
CA CYS A 45 3.06 -18.33 -43.28
C CYS A 45 4.13 -19.37 -42.92
N GLN A 46 4.38 -20.30 -43.84
CA GLN A 46 5.59 -21.11 -43.81
C GLN A 46 6.80 -20.26 -44.24
N VAL A 47 7.87 -20.31 -43.46
CA VAL A 47 9.09 -19.52 -43.69
C VAL A 47 10.11 -20.25 -44.57
N SER A 48 10.81 -19.50 -45.41
CA SER A 48 12.00 -19.98 -46.14
C SER A 48 13.24 -19.98 -45.24
N SER A 49 14.36 -20.53 -45.73
CA SER A 49 15.66 -20.50 -45.03
C SER A 49 16.15 -19.09 -44.66
N ASN A 50 15.65 -18.06 -45.34
CA ASN A 50 15.99 -16.66 -45.08
C ASN A 50 15.05 -15.97 -44.08
N GLY A 51 14.12 -16.70 -43.45
CA GLY A 51 13.19 -16.17 -42.45
C GLY A 51 12.05 -15.31 -43.01
N THR A 52 11.88 -15.27 -44.34
CA THR A 52 10.77 -14.60 -45.02
C THR A 52 9.63 -15.58 -45.32
N CYS A 53 8.39 -15.09 -45.37
CA CYS A 53 7.25 -15.89 -45.79
C CYS A 53 7.44 -16.43 -47.21
N ALA A 54 7.44 -17.75 -47.36
CA ALA A 54 7.48 -18.45 -48.65
C ALA A 54 6.07 -18.70 -49.22
N THR A 55 5.05 -18.70 -48.36
CA THR A 55 3.64 -18.93 -48.69
C THR A 55 2.81 -17.66 -48.44
N THR A 56 1.59 -17.62 -48.97
CA THR A 56 0.66 -16.51 -48.73
C THR A 56 0.30 -16.40 -47.24
N GLY A 57 0.81 -15.37 -46.58
CA GLY A 57 0.62 -15.10 -45.16
C GLY A 57 1.44 -13.87 -44.75
N ARG A 58 1.11 -13.31 -43.58
CA ARG A 58 1.70 -12.04 -43.12
C ARG A 58 2.50 -12.16 -41.84
N LEU A 59 2.24 -13.20 -41.04
CA LEU A 59 3.03 -13.49 -39.83
C LEU A 59 4.01 -14.62 -40.09
N THR A 60 5.27 -14.41 -39.72
CA THR A 60 6.21 -15.51 -39.53
C THR A 60 5.91 -16.22 -38.21
N PRO A 61 6.27 -17.51 -38.04
CA PRO A 61 6.08 -18.23 -36.78
C PRO A 61 6.72 -17.54 -35.58
N VAL A 62 7.86 -16.86 -35.80
CA VAL A 62 8.55 -16.08 -34.76
C VAL A 62 7.72 -14.87 -34.33
N LEU A 63 7.20 -14.10 -35.28
CA LEU A 63 6.39 -12.92 -34.99
C LEU A 63 5.06 -13.31 -34.34
N TYR A 64 4.44 -14.39 -34.82
CA TYR A 64 3.25 -14.98 -34.22
C TYR A 64 3.50 -15.36 -32.76
N GLY A 65 4.61 -16.04 -32.45
CA GLY A 65 4.96 -16.41 -31.08
C GLY A 65 5.12 -15.20 -30.15
N GLN A 66 5.71 -14.11 -30.64
CA GLN A 66 5.84 -12.85 -29.88
C GLN A 66 4.49 -12.15 -29.66
N MET A 67 3.63 -12.11 -30.67
CA MET A 67 2.29 -11.52 -30.53
C MET A 67 1.39 -12.36 -29.62
N ALA A 68 1.43 -13.68 -29.74
CA ALA A 68 0.64 -14.60 -28.93
C ALA A 68 1.05 -14.56 -27.45
N SER A 69 2.36 -14.47 -27.15
CA SER A 69 2.82 -14.32 -25.77
C SER A 69 2.40 -12.98 -25.18
N CYS A 70 2.50 -11.89 -25.95
CA CYS A 70 2.03 -10.56 -25.54
C CYS A 70 0.54 -10.58 -25.20
N VAL A 71 -0.30 -11.10 -26.09
CA VAL A 71 -1.74 -11.21 -25.85
C VAL A 71 -2.04 -12.07 -24.62
N THR A 72 -1.37 -13.21 -24.47
CA THR A 72 -1.57 -14.11 -23.31
C THR A 72 -1.28 -13.38 -21.99
N ILE A 73 -0.17 -12.65 -21.94
CA ILE A 73 0.22 -11.85 -20.77
C ILE A 73 -0.82 -10.75 -20.53
N SER A 74 -1.21 -9.99 -21.56
CA SER A 74 -2.22 -8.94 -21.45
C SER A 74 -3.57 -9.47 -20.97
N THR A 75 -4.04 -10.61 -21.48
CA THR A 75 -5.28 -11.25 -21.01
C THR A 75 -5.18 -11.70 -19.56
N GLY A 76 -4.04 -12.26 -19.15
CA GLY A 76 -3.80 -12.61 -17.75
C GLY A 76 -3.83 -11.36 -16.86
N LEU A 77 -3.15 -10.29 -17.29
CA LEU A 77 -3.09 -9.04 -16.55
C LEU A 77 -4.47 -8.39 -16.41
N ILE A 78 -5.29 -8.37 -17.46
CA ILE A 78 -6.66 -7.81 -17.41
C ILE A 78 -7.57 -8.64 -16.51
N ARG A 79 -7.46 -9.97 -16.57
CA ARG A 79 -8.23 -10.87 -15.72
C ARG A 79 -7.83 -10.77 -14.25
N ASP A 80 -6.54 -10.60 -13.99
CA ASP A 80 -5.98 -10.58 -12.64
C ASP A 80 -5.88 -9.13 -12.08
N ALA A 81 -6.11 -8.11 -12.92
CA ALA A 81 -6.21 -6.69 -12.55
C ALA A 81 -7.17 -6.41 -11.38
N PRO A 82 -8.41 -6.94 -11.33
CA PRO A 82 -9.31 -6.69 -10.20
C PRO A 82 -8.73 -7.17 -8.86
N PHE A 83 -7.91 -8.23 -8.84
CA PHE A 83 -7.20 -8.64 -7.62
C PHE A 83 -6.11 -7.63 -7.23
N LEU A 84 -5.37 -7.09 -8.21
CA LEU A 84 -4.36 -6.05 -7.99
C LEU A 84 -4.99 -4.73 -7.52
N VAL A 85 -6.19 -4.39 -8.01
CA VAL A 85 -6.97 -3.23 -7.55
C VAL A 85 -7.50 -3.45 -6.13
N GLN A 86 -7.94 -4.66 -5.79
CA GLN A 86 -8.34 -4.99 -4.40
C GLN A 86 -7.17 -4.93 -3.41
N LEU A 87 -5.93 -5.19 -3.86
CA LEU A 87 -4.71 -4.95 -3.08
C LEU A 87 -4.44 -3.46 -2.88
N GLN A 88 -4.71 -2.63 -3.90
CA GLN A 88 -4.57 -1.17 -3.83
C GLN A 88 -5.57 -0.53 -2.86
N ASP A 89 -6.78 -1.08 -2.73
CA ASP A 89 -7.78 -0.52 -1.84
C ASP A 89 -7.46 -0.64 -0.35
N CYS A 90 -6.39 -1.37 0.05
CA CYS A 90 -5.91 -1.52 1.44
C CYS A 90 -6.97 -2.00 2.46
N SER A 91 -8.23 -2.15 2.04
CA SER A 91 -9.42 -2.44 2.83
C SER A 91 -9.51 -3.93 3.10
N TYR A 92 -9.36 -4.72 2.03
CA TYR A 92 -9.39 -6.17 2.10
C TYR A 92 -8.20 -6.70 2.90
N ALA A 93 -6.97 -6.28 2.58
CA ALA A 93 -5.77 -6.66 3.34
C ALA A 93 -5.86 -6.26 4.82
N LYS A 94 -6.41 -5.09 5.15
CA LYS A 94 -6.61 -4.61 6.53
C LYS A 94 -7.70 -5.38 7.27
N GLN A 95 -8.76 -5.81 6.59
CA GLN A 95 -9.79 -6.67 7.17
C GLN A 95 -9.27 -8.07 7.41
N THR A 96 -8.57 -8.68 6.45
CA THR A 96 -8.01 -10.03 6.63
C THR A 96 -6.91 -10.03 7.69
N PHE A 97 -6.04 -9.03 7.73
CA PHE A 97 -5.08 -8.90 8.84
C PHE A 97 -5.76 -8.63 10.18
N ARG A 98 -6.86 -7.86 10.23
CA ARG A 98 -7.62 -7.66 11.49
C ARG A 98 -8.27 -8.96 11.98
N ASP A 99 -8.91 -9.72 11.11
CA ASP A 99 -9.53 -11.00 11.47
C ASP A 99 -8.46 -12.03 11.86
N ILE A 100 -7.37 -12.16 11.11
CA ILE A 100 -6.27 -13.06 11.45
C ILE A 100 -5.58 -12.64 12.75
N THR A 101 -5.42 -11.33 12.99
CA THR A 101 -4.84 -10.83 14.26
C THR A 101 -5.79 -11.09 15.44
N SER A 102 -7.10 -11.00 15.23
CA SER A 102 -8.13 -11.31 16.23
C SER A 102 -8.14 -12.80 16.59
N ASP A 103 -8.09 -13.68 15.60
CA ASP A 103 -8.29 -15.12 15.82
C ASP A 103 -7.00 -15.89 16.14
N HIS A 104 -5.84 -15.47 15.62
CA HIS A 104 -4.58 -16.22 15.79
C HIS A 104 -3.58 -15.59 16.77
N CYS A 105 -3.81 -14.36 17.26
CA CYS A 105 -2.86 -13.66 18.16
C CYS A 105 -3.53 -12.98 19.39
N PRO A 106 -4.32 -13.70 20.21
CA PRO A 106 -4.94 -13.12 21.41
C PRO A 106 -3.92 -12.64 22.45
N GLY A 107 -2.69 -13.17 22.42
CA GLY A 107 -1.60 -12.77 23.30
C GLY A 107 -1.16 -11.32 23.06
N LEU A 108 -0.99 -10.90 21.81
CA LEU A 108 -0.38 -9.59 21.50
C LEU A 108 -1.28 -8.42 21.92
N GLN A 109 -2.61 -8.58 21.78
CA GLN A 109 -3.58 -7.60 22.26
C GLN A 109 -3.66 -7.58 23.79
N ARG A 110 -3.59 -8.75 24.45
CA ARG A 110 -3.58 -8.86 25.91
C ARG A 110 -2.32 -8.21 26.50
N TYR A 111 -1.13 -8.53 25.97
CA TYR A 111 0.13 -7.95 26.43
C TYR A 111 0.20 -6.43 26.14
N GLY A 112 -0.27 -5.98 24.97
CA GLY A 112 -0.34 -4.55 24.66
C GLY A 112 -1.23 -3.76 25.63
N TYR A 113 -2.37 -4.34 26.04
CA TYR A 113 -3.25 -3.76 27.05
C TYR A 113 -2.57 -3.65 28.42
N TRP A 114 -1.92 -4.71 28.89
CA TRP A 114 -1.20 -4.67 30.17
C TRP A 114 -0.02 -3.68 30.17
N VAL A 115 0.70 -3.58 29.05
CA VAL A 115 1.78 -2.59 28.86
C VAL A 115 1.23 -1.16 28.88
N TYR A 116 0.10 -0.91 28.21
CA TYR A 116 -0.56 0.40 28.22
C TYR A 116 -1.04 0.81 29.62
N VAL A 117 -1.66 -0.11 30.36
CA VAL A 117 -2.07 0.11 31.76
C VAL A 117 -0.84 0.42 32.64
N GLY A 118 0.26 -0.31 32.47
CA GLY A 118 1.51 -0.04 33.19
C GLY A 118 2.08 1.36 32.90
N LEU A 119 2.11 1.76 31.63
CA LEU A 119 2.55 3.10 31.21
C LEU A 119 1.65 4.22 31.77
N ALA A 120 0.33 4.00 31.80
CA ALA A 120 -0.62 4.95 32.36
C ALA A 120 -0.43 5.15 33.88
N ILE A 121 -0.24 4.05 34.62
CA ILE A 121 0.05 4.10 36.06
C ILE A 121 1.38 4.81 36.32
N LEU A 122 2.43 4.51 35.55
CA LEU A 122 3.72 5.15 35.69
C LEU A 122 3.64 6.66 35.43
N SER A 123 2.96 7.06 34.36
CA SER A 123 2.76 8.48 34.00
C SER A 123 2.02 9.25 35.10
N THR A 124 0.93 8.67 35.61
CA THR A 124 0.13 9.29 36.68
C THR A 124 0.94 9.40 37.99
N ALA A 125 1.72 8.38 38.36
CA ALA A 125 2.57 8.41 39.55
C ALA A 125 3.64 9.53 39.45
N VAL A 126 4.27 9.70 38.29
CA VAL A 126 5.24 10.78 38.06
C VAL A 126 4.58 12.15 38.19
N MET A 127 3.40 12.34 37.60
CA MET A 127 2.67 13.61 37.70
C MET A 127 2.30 13.96 39.15
N LEU A 128 1.84 12.98 39.93
CA LEU A 128 1.52 13.17 41.34
C LEU A 128 2.78 13.50 42.16
N SER A 129 3.89 12.81 41.91
CA SER A 129 5.17 13.07 42.56
C SER A 129 5.63 14.53 42.34
N LEU A 130 5.52 15.03 41.11
CA LEU A 130 5.84 16.43 40.78
C LEU A 130 4.92 17.43 41.48
N MET A 131 3.61 17.14 41.55
CA MET A 131 2.65 17.97 42.27
C MET A 131 3.00 18.08 43.76
N PHE A 132 3.24 16.95 44.42
CA PHE A 132 3.65 16.95 45.83
C PHE A 132 4.97 17.68 46.06
N TRP A 133 5.96 17.50 45.16
CA TRP A 133 7.24 18.18 45.25
C TRP A 133 7.09 19.71 45.15
N ILE A 134 6.22 20.21 44.26
CA ILE A 134 5.93 21.65 44.14
C ILE A 134 5.26 22.18 45.41
N ILE A 135 4.27 21.47 45.96
CA ILE A 135 3.56 21.89 47.18
C ILE A 135 4.54 21.95 48.37
N TYR A 136 5.30 20.88 48.58
CA TYR A 136 6.30 20.83 49.66
C TYR A 136 7.39 21.89 49.48
N GLY A 137 7.84 22.12 48.25
CA GLY A 137 8.80 23.17 47.92
C GLY A 137 8.24 24.57 48.23
N ARG A 138 6.97 24.84 47.89
CA ARG A 138 6.29 26.10 48.24
C ARG A 138 6.18 26.27 49.74
N GLU A 139 5.69 25.26 50.47
CA GLU A 139 5.55 25.33 51.92
C GLU A 139 6.91 25.54 52.61
N ARG A 140 7.94 24.83 52.15
CA ARG A 140 9.31 25.02 52.66
C ARG A 140 9.84 26.42 52.35
N ARG A 141 9.52 27.01 51.20
CA ARG A 141 9.90 28.39 50.84
C ARG A 141 9.18 29.40 51.72
N HIS A 142 7.89 29.21 51.98
CA HIS A 142 7.12 30.05 52.90
C HIS A 142 7.64 29.96 54.33
N ARG A 143 7.95 28.75 54.84
CA ARG A 143 8.57 28.59 56.17
C ARG A 143 9.93 29.27 56.25
N LYS A 144 10.76 29.16 55.20
CA LYS A 144 12.07 29.85 55.12
C LYS A 144 11.96 31.37 55.03
N GLN A 145 10.87 31.93 54.49
CA GLN A 145 10.64 33.37 54.42
C GLN A 145 10.05 33.95 55.72
N ALA A 146 9.26 33.17 56.46
CA ALA A 146 8.76 33.56 57.77
C ALA A 146 9.82 33.45 58.90
N LEU A 147 10.83 32.60 58.72
CA LEU A 147 11.94 32.44 59.68
C LEU A 147 12.82 33.69 59.87
N PRO A 148 13.24 34.46 58.84
CA PRO A 148 14.00 35.69 59.02
C PRO A 148 13.15 36.81 59.67
N GLU A 149 11.86 36.94 59.33
CA GLU A 149 10.96 37.92 59.94
C GLU A 149 10.73 37.63 61.44
N TYR A 150 10.58 36.35 61.80
CA TYR A 150 10.49 35.91 63.19
C TYR A 150 11.83 36.07 63.95
N ALA A 151 12.97 35.84 63.30
CA ALA A 151 14.29 36.04 63.91
C ALA A 151 14.57 37.53 64.18
N GLU A 152 14.28 38.41 63.21
CA GLU A 152 14.47 39.85 63.33
C GLU A 152 13.53 40.45 64.41
N SER A 153 12.25 40.05 64.43
CA SER A 153 11.30 40.44 65.49
C SER A 153 11.77 39.99 66.88
N LYS A 154 12.30 38.76 67.00
CA LYS A 154 12.80 38.24 68.27
C LYS A 154 14.10 38.92 68.73
N GLU A 155 14.91 39.42 67.80
CA GLU A 155 16.13 40.18 68.10
C GLU A 155 15.78 41.61 68.57
N ILE A 156 14.83 42.28 67.91
CA ILE A 156 14.33 43.61 68.32
C ILE A 156 13.73 43.57 69.74
N VAL A 157 12.98 42.53 70.09
CA VAL A 157 12.42 42.38 71.45
C VAL A 157 13.52 42.14 72.49
N ARG A 158 14.63 41.48 72.13
CA ARG A 158 15.74 41.21 73.05
C ARG A 158 16.60 42.45 73.33
N VAL A 159 16.73 43.37 72.37
CA VAL A 159 17.56 44.58 72.51
C VAL A 159 16.84 45.70 73.29
N ASN A 160 15.51 45.65 73.38
CA ASN A 160 14.68 46.65 74.07
C ASN A 160 14.40 46.35 75.56
N PHE A 161 15.07 45.36 76.15
CA PHE A 161 15.06 45.04 77.59
C PHE A 161 16.49 45.00 78.13
#